data_AF-A0A1Y6BF68-F1
#
_entry.id   AF-A0A1Y6BF68-F1
#
_cell.length_a   1.000
_cell.length_b   1.000
_cell.length_c   1.000
_cell.angle_alpha   90.00
_cell.angle_beta   90.00
_cell.angle_gamma   90.00
#
_symmetry.space_group_name_H-M   'P 1'
#
loop_
_entity.id
_entity.type
_entity.pdbx_description
1 polymer ?
#
loop_
_entity_poly.entity_id
_entity_poly.type
_entity_poly.pdbx_seq_one_letter_code
_entity_poly.pdbx_strand_id
1 'polypeptide(L)' 'MEAIQAPLIVFLVIVAPIWIAMHYRHKNKSKPLAAESMEDKKKIEELLAMAEKMENRIETLESILDRQDANWRHDV' A
#
# COMPACT_ATOMS: atom_id res chain seq x y z
N MET A 1 18.08 -27.99 40.57
CA MET A 1 18.25 -27.52 39.18
C MET A 1 17.17 -26.48 38.82
N GLU A 2 16.63 -25.73 39.81
CA GLU A 2 15.49 -24.82 39.61
C GLU A 2 15.87 -23.33 39.71
N ALA A 3 17.01 -23.02 40.34
CA ALA A 3 17.39 -21.63 40.66
C ALA A 3 17.77 -20.79 39.43
N ILE A 4 18.19 -21.42 38.33
CA ILE A 4 18.63 -20.73 37.10
C ILE A 4 17.45 -20.50 36.14
N GLN A 5 16.37 -21.30 36.24
CA GLN A 5 15.23 -21.23 35.33
C GLN A 5 14.36 -19.98 35.56
N ALA A 6 14.13 -19.60 36.82
CA ALA A 6 13.35 -18.41 37.17
C ALA A 6 13.92 -17.10 36.59
N PRO A 7 15.22 -16.75 36.76
CA PRO A 7 15.77 -15.54 36.16
C PRO A 7 15.81 -15.60 34.62
N LEU A 8 15.99 -16.78 34.02
CA LEU A 8 15.98 -16.96 32.57
C LEU A 8 14.60 -16.66 31.95
N ILE A 9 13.52 -17.12 32.58
CA ILE A 9 12.16 -16.87 32.11
C ILE A 9 11.83 -15.37 32.15
N VAL A 10 12.18 -14.68 33.25
CA VAL A 10 11.97 -13.23 33.37
C VAL A 10 12.76 -12.47 32.30
N PHE A 11 14.00 -12.88 32.03
CA PHE A 11 14.81 -12.32 30.96
C PHE A 11 14.13 -12.48 29.59
N LEU A 12 13.60 -13.68 29.27
CA LEU A 12 12.92 -13.92 28.00
C LEU A 12 11.63 -13.12 27.86
N VAL A 13 10.84 -12.98 28.92
CA VAL A 13 9.58 -12.20 28.91
C VAL A 13 9.82 -10.70 28.75
N ILE A 14 11.00 -10.19 29.09
CA ILE A 14 11.33 -8.77 28.89
C ILE A 14 12.06 -8.55 27.55
N VAL A 15 13.09 -9.35 27.28
CA VAL A 15 13.97 -9.14 26.13
C VAL A 15 13.31 -9.55 24.82
N ALA A 16 12.54 -10.65 24.80
CA ALA A 16 11.88 -11.07 23.56
C ALA A 16 10.81 -10.06 23.09
N PRO A 17 9.94 -9.50 23.95
CA PRO A 17 9.01 -8.45 23.53
C PRO A 17 9.71 -7.16 23.11
N ILE A 18 10.81 -6.76 23.77
CA ILE A 18 11.61 -5.60 23.35
C ILE A 18 12.21 -5.85 21.97
N TRP A 19 12.73 -7.05 21.71
CA TRP A 19 13.30 -7.41 20.40
C TRP A 19 12.25 -7.46 19.31
N ILE A 20 11.09 -8.05 19.56
CA ILE A 20 9.93 -8.04 18.66
C ILE A 20 9.54 -6.59 18.38
N ALA A 21 9.28 -5.80 19.43
CA ALA A 21 8.96 -4.40 19.27
C ALA A 21 10.03 -3.68 18.43
N MET A 22 11.32 -3.87 18.68
CA MET A 22 12.42 -3.29 17.90
C MET A 22 12.45 -3.78 16.44
N HIS A 23 12.25 -5.07 16.20
CA HIS A 23 12.30 -5.69 14.87
C HIS A 23 11.18 -5.15 13.98
N TYR A 24 9.94 -5.15 14.48
CA TYR A 24 8.79 -4.60 13.78
C TYR A 24 8.88 -3.07 13.67
N ARG A 25 9.44 -2.42 14.69
CA ARG A 25 9.66 -0.98 14.68
C ARG A 25 10.75 -0.57 13.69
N HIS A 26 11.80 -1.34 13.41
CA HIS A 26 12.74 -0.99 12.34
C HIS A 26 12.17 -1.21 10.94
N LYS A 27 11.28 -2.20 10.77
CA LYS A 27 10.56 -2.39 9.49
C LYS A 27 9.54 -1.26 9.23
N ASN A 28 8.95 -0.69 10.29
CA ASN A 28 7.98 0.42 10.19
C ASN A 28 8.57 1.82 10.45
N LYS A 29 9.74 1.99 11.05
CA LYS A 29 10.33 3.32 11.34
C LYS A 29 11.12 3.93 10.21
N SER A 30 11.33 3.22 9.11
CA SER A 30 11.79 3.85 7.87
C SER A 30 10.80 4.88 7.34
N LYS A 31 9.56 4.91 7.84
CA LYS A 31 8.55 5.93 7.54
C LYS A 31 7.90 6.41 8.84
N PRO A 32 8.23 7.59 9.38
CA PRO A 32 7.43 8.17 10.46
C PRO A 32 5.97 8.26 9.98
N LEU A 33 5.01 7.86 10.82
CA LEU A 33 3.57 7.74 10.48
C LEU A 33 2.98 8.98 9.79
N ALA A 34 3.55 10.17 10.00
CA ALA A 34 3.15 11.39 9.32
C ALA A 34 3.61 11.47 7.86
N ALA A 35 4.81 10.96 7.55
CA ALA A 35 5.40 10.98 6.20
C ALA A 35 4.75 9.92 5.27
N GLU A 36 4.36 8.77 5.81
CA GLU A 36 3.58 7.75 5.08
C GLU A 36 2.27 8.36 4.55
N SER A 37 1.56 9.12 5.38
CA SER A 37 0.31 9.78 4.96
C SER A 37 0.47 10.76 3.80
N MET A 38 1.62 11.42 3.65
CA MET A 38 1.86 12.36 2.55
C MET A 38 2.26 11.64 1.26
N GLU A 39 3.09 10.60 1.36
CA GLU A 39 3.49 9.77 0.22
C GLU A 39 2.29 9.01 -0.35
N ASP A 40 1.44 8.45 0.52
CA ASP A 40 0.22 7.75 0.12
C ASP A 40 -0.79 8.69 -0.54
N LYS A 41 -0.96 9.91 0.00
CA LYS A 41 -1.79 10.94 -0.64
C LYS A 41 -1.28 11.29 -2.04
N LYS A 42 0.03 11.51 -2.18
CA LYS A 42 0.65 11.79 -3.49
C LYS A 42 0.43 10.64 -4.48
N LYS A 43 0.53 9.40 -4.02
CA LYS A 43 0.30 8.21 -4.85
C LYS A 43 -1.15 8.11 -5.30
N ILE A 44 -2.10 8.44 -4.41
CA ILE A 44 -3.53 8.49 -4.76
C ILE A 44 -3.79 9.59 -5.80
N GLU A 45 -3.21 10.78 -5.63
CA GLU A 45 -3.32 11.88 -6.61
C GLU A 45 -2.76 11.48 -7.99
N GLU A 46 -1.62 10.79 -8.02
CA GLU A 46 -1.04 10.28 -9.27
C GLU A 46 -1.94 9.25 -9.95
N LEU A 47 -2.53 8.34 -9.18
CA LEU A 47 -3.48 7.36 -9.71
C LEU A 47 -4.75 8.01 -10.24
N LEU A 48 -5.26 9.06 -9.59
CA LEU A 48 -6.41 9.82 -10.06
C LEU A 48 -6.10 10.54 -11.38
N ALA A 49 -4.94 11.20 -11.47
CA ALA A 49 -4.51 11.85 -12.71
C ALA A 49 -4.35 10.83 -13.87
N MET A 50 -3.86 9.63 -13.56
CA MET A 50 -3.77 8.55 -14.54
C MET A 50 -5.15 8.06 -14.98
N ALA A 51 -6.10 7.93 -14.05
CA ALA A 51 -7.48 7.53 -14.34
C ALA A 51 -8.18 8.56 -15.25
N GLU A 52 -8.04 9.86 -14.97
CA GLU A 52 -8.59 10.94 -15.80
C GLU A 52 -7.99 10.92 -17.22
N LYS A 53 -6.68 10.66 -17.34
CA LYS A 53 -6.04 10.50 -18.65
C LYS A 53 -6.56 9.27 -19.40
N MET A 54 -6.84 8.19 -18.70
CA MET A 54 -7.40 6.97 -19.31
C MET A 54 -8.84 7.20 -19.77
N GLU A 55 -9.66 7.90 -19.00
CA GLU A 55 -11.04 8.27 -19.37
C GLU A 55 -11.07 9.09 -20.67
N ASN A 56 -10.28 10.17 -20.74
CA ASN A 56 -10.16 10.99 -21.96
C ASN A 56 -9.73 10.18 -23.20
N ARG A 57 -8.84 9.21 -23.00
CA ARG A 57 -8.40 8.32 -24.08
C ARG A 57 -9.51 7.35 -24.51
N ILE A 58 -10.28 6.82 -23.57
CA ILE A 58 -11.43 5.97 -23.87
C ILE A 58 -12.45 6.76 -24.66
N GLU A 59 -12.82 7.96 -24.23
CA GLU A 59 -13.77 8.82 -24.97
C GLU A 59 -13.27 9.11 -26.40
N THR A 60 -11.97 9.38 -26.56
CA THR A 60 -11.37 9.57 -27.88
C THR A 60 -11.48 8.31 -28.74
N LEU A 61 -11.20 7.13 -28.16
CA LEU A 61 -11.31 5.85 -28.87
C LEU A 61 -12.76 5.53 -29.23
N GLU A 62 -13.71 5.79 -28.32
CA GLU A 62 -15.14 5.65 -28.57
C GLU A 62 -15.59 6.58 -29.71
N SER A 63 -15.14 7.84 -29.71
CA SER A 63 -15.43 8.79 -30.80
C SER A 63 -14.84 8.37 -32.15
N ILE A 64 -13.67 7.74 -32.16
CA ILE A 64 -13.05 7.19 -33.37
C ILE A 64 -13.81 5.94 -33.84
N LEU A 65 -14.23 5.09 -32.92
CA LEU A 65 -14.93 3.85 -33.21
C LEU A 65 -16.35 4.15 -33.72
N ASP A 66 -17.06 5.08 -33.11
CA ASP A 66 -18.38 5.57 -33.56
C ASP A 66 -18.35 6.12 -35.01
N ARG A 67 -17.20 6.66 -35.45
CA ARG A 67 -17.02 7.11 -36.85
C ARG A 67 -16.75 5.97 -37.83
N GLN A 68 -16.16 4.87 -37.37
CA GLN A 68 -15.72 3.76 -38.23
C GLN A 68 -16.72 2.62 -38.29
N ASP A 69 -17.39 2.32 -37.18
CA ASP A 69 -18.37 1.25 -37.07
C ASP A 69 -19.50 1.70 -36.14
N ALA A 70 -20.69 1.95 -36.66
CA ALA A 70 -21.80 2.49 -35.87
C ALA A 70 -22.46 1.45 -34.94
N ASN A 71 -22.12 0.16 -35.08
CA ASN A 71 -22.82 -0.93 -34.39
C ASN A 71 -21.99 -1.65 -33.31
N TRP A 72 -20.75 -1.23 -33.07
CA TRP A 72 -19.81 -1.91 -32.16
C TRP A 72 -20.32 -2.09 -30.71
N ARG A 73 -21.21 -1.21 -30.24
CA ARG A 73 -21.81 -1.29 -28.89
C ARG A 73 -22.93 -2.33 -28.75
N HIS A 74 -23.42 -2.92 -29.83
CA HIS A 74 -24.47 -3.96 -29.78
C HIS A 74 -23.90 -5.39 -29.69
N ASP A 75 -22.60 -5.57 -29.89
CA ASP A 75 -21.91 -6.88 -29.82
C ASP A 75 -21.25 -7.16 -28.44
N VAL A 76 -21.56 -6.38 -27.41
CA VAL A 76 -21.12 -6.58 -26.00
C VAL A 76 -22.17 -7.27 -25.13
#